data_AF-A0A817RFX6-F1
#
_entry.id   AF-A0A817RFX6-F1
#
_cell.length_a   1.000
_cell.length_b   1.000
_cell.length_c   1.000
_cell.angle_alpha   90.00
_cell.angle_beta   90.00
_cell.angle_gamma   90.00
#
_symmetry.space_group_name_H-M   'P 1'
#
loop_
_entity.id
_entity.type
_entity.pdbx_description
1 polymer ?
#
loop_
_entity_poly.entity_id
_entity_poly.type
_entity_poly.pdbx_seq_one_letter_code
_entity_poly.pdbx_strand_id
1 'polypeptide(L)'
;FGNTCYCNSVLQALYFCKPFRERVLNYRSTQKNKKDNLLTCLADLFHMIINGKKRTGALQPKKFINKLRKENSTFDNDMQQDAHEFLNHLLNTCGDILLVDKKEEKDKHDKQGIK
;
A
#
# COMPACT_ATOMS: atom_id res chain seq x y z
N PHE A 1 -14.29 2.08 12.73
CA PHE A 1 -12.86 1.75 12.86
C PHE A 1 -12.52 1.76 14.33
N GLY A 2 -12.77 0.64 15.01
CA GLY A 2 -12.21 0.38 16.34
C GLY A 2 -10.87 -0.33 16.19
N ASN A 3 -9.96 -0.15 17.15
CA ASN A 3 -8.74 -0.94 17.29
C ASN A 3 -7.74 -0.94 16.11
N THR A 4 -7.81 0.03 15.18
CA THR A 4 -6.85 0.16 14.05
C THR A 4 -5.64 1.05 14.35
N CYS A 5 -5.37 1.36 15.62
CA CYS A 5 -4.27 2.25 16.02
C CYS A 5 -2.89 1.71 15.64
N TYR A 6 -2.71 0.38 15.69
CA TYR A 6 -1.51 -0.32 15.23
C TYR A 6 -1.20 -0.04 13.75
N CYS A 7 -2.25 0.00 12.93
CA CYS A 7 -2.13 0.29 11.50
C CYS A 7 -1.80 1.76 11.27
N ASN A 8 -2.52 2.65 11.95
CA ASN A 8 -2.34 4.09 11.80
C ASN A 8 -0.93 4.55 12.21
N SER A 9 -0.38 4.02 13.31
CA SER A 9 0.96 4.39 13.77
C SER A 9 2.05 3.95 12.78
N VAL A 10 1.95 2.73 12.24
CA VAL A 10 2.87 2.21 11.22
C VAL A 10 2.76 2.99 9.92
N LEU A 11 1.55 3.32 9.46
CA LEU A 11 1.34 4.12 8.25
C LEU A 11 1.96 5.52 8.38
N GLN A 12 1.84 6.16 9.55
CA GLN A 12 2.49 7.45 9.81
C GLN A 12 4.01 7.30 9.81
N ALA A 13 4.56 6.30 10.51
CA ALA A 13 6.00 6.04 10.53
C ALA A 13 6.56 5.86 9.11
N LEU A 14 5.92 5.01 8.30
CA LEU A 14 6.31 4.76 6.91
C LEU A 14 6.17 6.01 6.01
N TYR A 15 5.15 6.84 6.25
CA TYR A 15 4.98 8.09 5.50
C TYR A 15 6.13 9.08 5.75
N PHE A 16 6.65 9.15 6.98
CA PHE A 16 7.78 10.01 7.30
C PHE A 16 9.15 9.43 6.92
N CYS A 17 9.21 8.13 6.56
CA CYS A 17 10.36 7.55 5.88
C CYS A 17 10.45 8.07 4.43
N LYS A 18 11.13 9.20 4.23
CA LYS A 18 11.22 9.91 2.93
C LYS A 18 11.50 8.99 1.73
N PRO A 19 12.51 8.08 1.76
CA PRO A 19 12.77 7.21 0.61
C PRO A 19 11.61 6.27 0.29
N PHE A 20 10.95 5.72 1.32
CA PHE A 20 9.81 4.84 1.16
C PHE A 20 8.62 5.60 0.57
N ARG A 21 8.28 6.77 1.13
CA ARG A 21 7.20 7.63 0.66
C ARG A 21 7.36 7.98 -0.83
N GLU A 22 8.54 8.44 -1.23
CA GLU A 22 8.80 8.83 -2.63
C GLU A 22 8.61 7.66 -3.59
N ARG A 23 9.10 6.47 -3.22
CA ARG A 23 8.94 5.25 -4.03
C ARG A 23 7.48 4.83 -4.16
N VAL A 24 6.71 4.88 -3.07
CA VAL A 24 5.28 4.54 -3.05
C VAL A 24 4.46 5.51 -3.92
N LEU A 25 4.75 6.82 -3.86
CA LEU A 25 4.06 7.82 -4.67
C LEU A 25 4.33 7.62 -6.17
N ASN A 26 5.58 7.32 -6.52
CA ASN A 26 6.01 7.07 -7.89
C ASN A 26 5.36 5.79 -8.45
N TYR A 27 5.21 4.74 -7.63
CA TYR A 27 4.56 3.49 -8.05
C TYR A 27 3.13 3.72 -8.58
N ARG A 28 2.33 4.59 -7.96
CA ARG A 28 0.97 4.86 -8.46
C ARG A 28 0.96 5.54 -9.83
N SER A 29 1.99 6.32 -10.14
CA SER A 29 2.09 7.00 -11.44
C SER A 29 2.27 6.02 -12.60
N THR A 30 2.94 4.89 -12.36
CA THR A 30 3.23 3.85 -13.36
C THR A 30 2.11 2.82 -13.48
N GLN A 31 1.27 2.65 -12.45
CA GLN A 31 0.26 1.60 -12.37
C GLN A 31 -1.19 2.06 -12.64
N LYS A 32 -1.41 3.17 -13.37
CA LYS A 32 -2.75 3.75 -13.57
C LYS A 32 -3.82 2.80 -14.13
N ASN A 33 -3.41 1.75 -14.85
CA ASN A 33 -4.32 0.79 -15.51
C ASN A 33 -4.28 -0.61 -14.88
N LYS A 34 -3.59 -0.80 -13.74
CA LYS A 34 -3.54 -2.09 -13.05
C LYS A 34 -4.67 -2.23 -12.03
N LYS A 35 -5.04 -3.48 -11.76
CA LYS A 35 -6.03 -3.85 -10.74
C LYS A 35 -5.56 -3.41 -9.34
N ASP A 36 -6.50 -2.93 -8.53
CA ASP A 36 -6.23 -2.52 -7.16
C ASP A 36 -5.67 -3.67 -6.29
N ASN A 37 -4.52 -3.41 -5.66
CA ASN A 37 -3.84 -4.22 -4.65
C ASN A 37 -3.49 -3.36 -3.41
N LEU A 38 -2.98 -3.98 -2.34
CA LEU A 38 -2.65 -3.26 -1.11
C LEU A 38 -1.67 -2.08 -1.34
N LEU A 39 -0.67 -2.27 -2.21
CA LEU A 39 0.32 -1.24 -2.53
C LEU A 39 -0.30 -0.05 -3.30
N THR A 40 -1.21 -0.31 -4.24
CA THR A 40 -1.96 0.79 -4.91
C THR A 40 -2.83 1.58 -3.93
N CYS A 41 -3.45 0.89 -2.95
CA CYS A 41 -4.24 1.53 -1.90
C CYS A 41 -3.38 2.33 -0.92
N LEU A 42 -2.18 1.84 -0.59
CA LEU A 42 -1.19 2.57 0.21
C LEU A 42 -0.74 3.84 -0.52
N ALA A 43 -0.47 3.73 -1.82
CA ALA A 43 -0.07 4.87 -2.62
C ALA A 43 -1.17 5.92 -2.76
N ASP A 44 -2.43 5.50 -2.92
CA ASP A 44 -3.59 6.42 -2.88
C ASP A 44 -3.67 7.16 -1.54
N LEU A 45 -3.48 6.44 -0.43
CA LEU A 45 -3.49 7.06 0.89
C LEU A 45 -2.39 8.11 1.02
N PHE A 46 -1.18 7.82 0.54
CA PHE A 46 -0.06 8.79 0.57
C PHE A 46 -0.32 9.99 -0.34
N HIS A 47 -0.92 9.78 -1.52
CA HIS A 47 -1.36 10.86 -2.41
C HIS A 47 -2.43 11.73 -1.76
N MET A 48 -3.38 11.15 -1.02
CA MET A 48 -4.39 11.90 -0.27
C MET A 48 -3.77 12.78 0.83
N ILE A 49 -2.71 12.31 1.49
CA ILE A 49 -2.01 13.10 2.52
C ILE A 49 -1.33 14.33 1.88
N ILE A 50 -0.63 14.14 0.75
CA ILE A 50 0.12 15.23 0.10
C ILE A 50 -0.80 16.24 -0.59
N ASN A 51 -1.85 15.76 -1.25
CA ASN A 51 -2.78 16.61 -2.00
C ASN A 51 -3.90 17.18 -1.13
N GLY A 52 -3.81 17.04 0.19
CA GLY A 52 -4.77 17.59 1.13
C GLY A 52 -4.86 19.12 1.01
N LYS A 53 -6.05 19.65 0.76
CA LYS A 53 -6.29 21.11 0.62
C LYS A 53 -5.94 21.90 1.89
N LYS A 54 -5.96 21.24 3.05
CA LYS A 54 -5.67 21.84 4.36
C LYS A 54 -4.32 21.33 4.85
N ARG A 55 -3.53 22.21 5.46
CA ARG A 55 -2.24 21.86 6.10
C ARG A 55 -2.41 20.85 7.24
N THR A 56 -3.57 20.85 7.90
CA THR A 56 -3.92 19.94 8.99
C THR A 56 -5.30 19.34 8.76
N GLY A 57 -5.50 18.11 9.24
CA GLY A 57 -6.78 17.40 9.13
C GLY A 57 -6.64 15.93 9.47
N ALA A 58 -7.78 15.23 9.50
CA ALA A 58 -7.85 13.78 9.67
C ALA A 58 -8.27 13.12 8.36
N LEU A 59 -7.62 12.01 8.02
CA LEU A 59 -7.96 11.16 6.88
C LEU A 59 -8.39 9.79 7.38
N GLN A 60 -9.45 9.24 6.79
CA GLN A 60 -9.91 7.89 7.09
C GLN A 60 -9.39 6.93 6.01
N PRO A 61 -8.49 5.98 6.33
CA PRO A 61 -7.91 5.06 5.34
C PRO A 61 -8.86 3.92 4.95
N LYS A 62 -10.16 4.20 4.68
CA LYS A 62 -11.20 3.16 4.51
C LYS A 62 -10.85 2.14 3.43
N LYS A 63 -10.41 2.62 2.25
CA LYS A 63 -10.05 1.74 1.12
C LYS A 63 -8.89 0.81 1.48
N PHE A 64 -7.85 1.36 2.11
CA PHE A 64 -6.68 0.60 2.55
C PHE A 64 -7.07 -0.46 3.59
N ILE A 65 -7.82 -0.09 4.63
CA ILE A 65 -8.24 -1.04 5.68
C ILE A 65 -9.11 -2.15 5.11
N ASN A 66 -10.08 -1.82 4.25
CA ASN A 66 -10.94 -2.83 3.62
C ASN A 66 -10.13 -3.80 2.75
N LYS A 67 -9.09 -3.30 2.06
CA LYS A 67 -8.19 -4.12 1.26
C LYS A 67 -7.32 -5.03 2.12
N LEU A 68 -6.74 -4.49 3.20
CA LEU A 68 -5.96 -5.25 4.19
C LEU A 68 -6.77 -6.41 4.77
N ARG A 69 -7.99 -6.13 5.26
CA ARG A 69 -8.90 -7.14 5.82
C ARG A 69 -9.24 -8.23 4.80
N LYS A 70 -9.50 -7.84 3.56
CA LYS A 70 -9.82 -8.79 2.49
C LYS A 70 -8.64 -9.70 2.11
N GLU A 71 -7.41 -9.22 2.22
CA GLU A 71 -6.21 -9.95 1.78
C GLU A 71 -5.54 -10.75 2.90
N ASN A 72 -5.85 -10.47 4.17
CA ASN A 72 -5.27 -11.18 5.30
C ASN A 72 -6.28 -11.33 6.44
N SER A 73 -6.66 -12.58 6.72
CA SER A 73 -7.62 -12.96 7.76
C SER A 73 -7.16 -12.62 9.19
N THR A 74 -5.85 -12.52 9.46
CA THR A 74 -5.33 -12.06 10.75
C THR A 74 -5.84 -10.65 11.08
N PHE A 75 -5.96 -9.80 10.06
CA PHE A 75 -6.42 -8.42 10.21
C PHE A 75 -7.93 -8.26 9.99
N ASP A 76 -8.65 -9.31 9.55
CA ASP A 76 -10.10 -9.30 9.28
C ASP A 76 -10.95 -9.50 10.53
N ASN A 77 -10.72 -8.64 11.51
CA ASN A 77 -11.50 -8.60 12.74
C ASN A 77 -11.42 -7.18 13.34
N ASP A 78 -12.17 -6.97 14.40
CA ASP A 78 -12.18 -5.71 15.15
C ASP A 78 -11.27 -5.76 16.39
N MET A 79 -10.33 -6.71 16.46
CA MET A 79 -9.36 -6.81 17.55
C MET A 79 -8.15 -5.90 17.32
N GLN A 80 -7.52 -5.50 18.42
CA GLN A 80 -6.22 -4.82 18.35
C GLN A 80 -5.15 -5.83 17.95
N GLN A 81 -4.23 -5.40 17.08
CA GLN A 81 -3.18 -6.25 16.52
C GLN A 81 -1.80 -5.70 16.86
N ASP A 82 -0.77 -6.54 16.72
CA ASP A 82 0.60 -6.12 16.90
C ASP A 82 1.06 -5.25 15.71
N ALA A 83 1.60 -4.06 16.02
CA ALA A 83 2.09 -3.12 15.01
C ALA A 83 3.30 -3.67 14.24
N HIS A 84 4.18 -4.44 14.90
CA HIS A 84 5.32 -5.08 14.27
C HIS A 84 4.88 -6.19 13.31
N GLU A 85 3.86 -6.97 13.69
CA GLU A 85 3.28 -7.98 12.78
C GLU A 85 2.67 -7.32 11.55
N PHE A 86 1.90 -6.24 11.74
CA PHE A 86 1.35 -5.47 10.62
C PHE A 86 2.45 -4.89 9.72
N LEU A 87 3.51 -4.32 10.29
CA LEU A 87 4.63 -3.76 9.51
C LEU A 87 5.29 -4.83 8.64
N ASN A 88 5.62 -5.99 9.22
CA ASN A 88 6.24 -7.09 8.47
C ASN A 88 5.33 -7.58 7.35
N HIS A 89 4.05 -7.80 7.65
CA HIS A 89 3.08 -8.19 6.63
C HIS A 89 3.02 -7.16 5.50
N LEU A 90 2.86 -5.88 5.81
CA LEU A 90 2.75 -4.81 4.81
C LEU A 90 3.99 -4.74 3.90
N LEU A 91 5.19 -4.79 4.47
CA LEU A 91 6.43 -4.73 3.69
C LEU A 91 6.62 -5.95 2.80
N ASN A 92 6.36 -7.15 3.33
CA ASN A 92 6.44 -8.39 2.55
C ASN A 92 5.43 -8.40 1.40
N THR A 93 4.18 -8.02 1.65
CA THR A 93 3.15 -7.91 0.61
C THR A 93 3.53 -6.88 -0.45
N CYS A 94 4.11 -5.73 -0.08
CA CYS A 94 4.63 -4.78 -1.05
C CYS A 94 5.76 -5.39 -1.91
N GLY A 95 6.67 -6.15 -1.27
CA GLY A 95 7.74 -6.87 -1.96
C GLY A 95 7.21 -7.88 -2.99
N ASP A 96 6.26 -8.72 -2.58
CA ASP A 96 5.66 -9.74 -3.44
C ASP A 96 4.95 -9.13 -4.66
N ILE A 97 4.19 -8.05 -4.45
CA ILE A 97 3.52 -7.32 -5.54
C ILE A 97 4.56 -6.82 -6.57
N LEU A 98 5.67 -6.25 -6.10
CA LEU A 98 6.72 -5.73 -6.98
C LEU A 98 7.46 -6.83 -7.74
N LEU A 99 7.63 -8.01 -7.13
CA LEU A 99 8.22 -9.17 -7.79
C LEU A 99 7.32 -9.70 -8.91
N VAL A 100 6.01 -9.78 -8.66
CA VAL A 100 5.01 -10.16 -9.67
C VAL A 100 5.02 -9.15 -10.81
N ASP A 101 4.97 -7.85 -10.50
CA ASP A 101 5.05 -6.79 -11.52
C ASP A 101 6.28 -6.92 -12.41
N LYS A 102 7.46 -7.17 -11.80
CA LYS A 102 8.72 -7.33 -12.55
C LYS A 102 8.70 -8.56 -13.46
N LYS A 103 8.04 -9.64 -13.04
CA LYS A 103 7.87 -10.85 -13.86
C LYS A 103 6.95 -10.58 -15.05
N GLU A 104 5.81 -9.92 -14.83
CA GLU A 104 4.87 -9.55 -15.89
C GLU A 104 5.51 -8.66 -16.96
N GLU A 105 6.36 -7.72 -16.57
CA GLU A 105 7.06 -6.83 -17.51
C GLU A 105 8.10 -7.59 -18.37
N LYS A 106 8.82 -8.56 -17.78
CA LYS A 106 9.71 -9.45 -18.53
C LYS A 106 8.94 -10.32 -19.53
N ASP A 107 7.86 -10.94 -19.09
CA ASP A 107 7.04 -11.81 -19.93
C ASP A 107 6.42 -11.05 -21.12
N LYS A 108 6.10 -9.75 -20.95
CA LYS A 108 5.64 -8.89 -22.06
C LYS A 108 6.76 -8.56 -23.04
N HIS A 109 7.96 -8.28 -22.54
CA HIS A 109 9.12 -7.97 -23.38
C HIS A 109 9.52 -9.16 -24.24
N ASP A 110 9.59 -10.36 -23.65
CA ASP A 110 9.93 -11.59 -24.36
C ASP A 110 8.89 -11.93 -25.45
N LYS A 111 7.61 -11.66 -25.20
CA LYS A 111 6.54 -11.85 -26.21
C LYS A 111 6.57 -10.83 -27.34
N GLN A 112 7.14 -9.64 -27.13
CA GLN A 112 7.26 -8.60 -28.17
C GLN A 112 8.50 -8.77 -29.05
N GLY A 113 9.58 -9.37 -28.53
CA GLY A 113 10.80 -9.68 -29.29
C GLY A 113 10.72 -10.92 -30.18
N ILE A 114 9.60 -11.66 -30.17
CA ILE A 114 9.35 -12.85 -31.01
C ILE A 114 8.48 -12.50 -32.25
N LYS A 115 8.16 -11.22 -32.47
CA LYS A 115 7.51 -10.73 -33.70
C LYS A 115 8.52 -10.01 -34.59
#